data_AF-A0A7S0JBP7-F1
#
_entry.id   AF-A0A7S0JBP7-F1
#
_cell.length_a   1.000
_cell.length_b   1.000
_cell.length_c   1.000
_cell.angle_alpha   90.00
_cell.angle_beta   90.00
_cell.angle_gamma   90.00
#
_symmetry.space_group_name_H-M   'P 1'
#
loop_
_entity.id
_entity.type
_entity.pdbx_description
1 polymer ?
#
loop_
_entity_poly.entity_id
_entity_poly.type
_entity_poly.pdbx_seq_one_letter_code
_entity_poly.pdbx_strand_id
1 'polypeptide(L)'
;PHVEHVVESASLACVAPVDVTYSMALPEYALSSGVLSRVQLEAVVYALQQHSKMLPSGMRVGFFIGDGTGVGKGRELAAIVWENYLRGRRRAVWFTCNTDLAVDARRDLRDIGADIKLLSLTSMGYAPIE
;
A
#
# COMPACT_ATOMS: atom_id res chain seq x y z
N PRO A 1 16.19 -7.78 1.78
CA PRO A 1 16.56 -7.62 3.21
C PRO A 1 15.90 -6.35 3.76
N HIS A 2 15.24 -6.41 4.92
CA HIS A 2 14.66 -5.22 5.56
C HIS A 2 15.76 -4.42 6.27
N VAL A 3 15.72 -3.10 6.21
CA VAL A 3 16.83 -2.23 6.67
C VAL A 3 16.87 -2.15 8.20
N GLU A 4 15.71 -2.11 8.85
CA GLU A 4 15.61 -2.09 10.32
C GLU A 4 15.33 -3.46 10.91
N HIS A 5 15.75 -3.63 12.18
CA HIS A 5 15.36 -4.77 13.00
C HIS A 5 13.85 -4.70 13.25
N VAL A 6 13.12 -5.58 12.58
CA VAL A 6 11.69 -5.75 12.82
C VAL A 6 11.54 -6.44 14.17
N VAL A 7 10.89 -5.75 15.11
CA VAL A 7 10.62 -6.26 16.46
C VAL A 7 9.11 -6.35 16.62
N GLU A 8 8.63 -7.56 16.89
CA GLU A 8 7.24 -7.82 17.23
C GLU A 8 7.10 -7.95 18.75
N SER A 9 6.09 -7.30 19.34
CA SER A 9 5.84 -7.46 20.77
C SER A 9 5.35 -8.89 21.05
N ALA A 10 5.77 -9.49 22.17
CA ALA A 10 5.35 -10.83 22.56
C ALA A 10 3.82 -11.01 22.57
N SER A 11 3.07 -9.95 22.90
CA SER A 11 1.61 -9.96 22.89
C SER A 11 0.98 -10.12 21.49
N LEU A 12 1.63 -9.58 20.45
CA LEU A 12 1.18 -9.71 19.05
C LEU A 12 1.54 -11.09 18.48
N ALA A 13 2.74 -11.59 18.82
CA ALA A 13 3.20 -12.92 18.42
C ALA A 13 2.39 -14.08 19.03
N CYS A 14 1.59 -13.82 20.07
CA CYS A 14 0.72 -14.81 20.71
C CYS A 14 -0.54 -15.16 19.91
N VAL A 15 -0.81 -14.46 18.80
CA VAL A 15 -1.97 -14.72 17.94
C VAL A 15 -1.48 -15.28 16.61
N ALA A 16 -2.12 -16.35 16.14
CA ALA A 16 -1.78 -16.92 14.85
C ALA A 16 -2.06 -15.89 13.73
N PRO A 17 -1.14 -15.73 12.75
CA PRO A 17 -1.37 -14.86 11.62
C PRO A 17 -2.58 -15.36 10.81
N VAL A 18 -3.27 -14.42 10.16
CA VAL A 18 -4.42 -14.74 9.31
C VAL A 18 -3.96 -15.45 8.05
N ASP A 19 -4.66 -16.51 7.65
CA ASP A 19 -4.35 -17.21 6.40
C ASP A 19 -4.37 -16.27 5.19
N VAL A 20 -3.30 -16.35 4.40
CA VAL A 20 -3.16 -15.62 3.15
C VAL A 20 -3.77 -16.43 2.02
N THR A 21 -4.84 -15.90 1.43
CA THR A 21 -5.56 -16.48 0.28
C THR A 21 -5.53 -15.59 -0.96
N TYR A 22 -5.00 -14.37 -0.82
CA TYR A 22 -4.93 -13.39 -1.90
C TYR A 22 -3.81 -13.72 -2.90
N SER A 23 -4.16 -13.79 -4.19
CA SER A 23 -3.18 -13.89 -5.28
C SER A 23 -2.76 -12.48 -5.70
N MET A 24 -1.46 -12.20 -5.74
CA MET A 24 -0.93 -10.91 -6.23
C MET A 24 -0.98 -10.84 -7.76
N ALA A 25 -1.21 -9.64 -8.31
CA ALA A 25 -1.06 -9.29 -9.73
C ALA A 25 0.18 -8.44 -10.00
N LEU A 26 0.84 -7.91 -8.96
CA LEU A 26 2.16 -7.30 -9.07
C LEU A 26 3.13 -8.22 -9.83
N PRO A 27 4.01 -7.66 -10.67
CA PRO A 27 4.96 -8.43 -11.44
C PRO A 27 5.98 -9.13 -10.54
N GLU A 28 6.50 -10.27 -11.01
CA GLU A 28 7.41 -11.13 -10.25
C GLU A 28 8.61 -10.38 -9.66
N TYR A 29 9.18 -9.42 -10.40
CA TYR A 29 10.29 -8.63 -9.89
C TYR A 29 9.91 -7.85 -8.62
N ALA A 30 8.71 -7.30 -8.51
CA ALA A 30 8.29 -6.57 -7.32
C ALA A 30 8.15 -7.49 -6.09
N LEU A 31 7.90 -8.78 -6.32
CA LEU A 31 7.72 -9.82 -5.30
C LEU A 31 9.05 -10.44 -4.84
N SER A 32 9.98 -10.68 -5.76
CA SER A 32 11.21 -11.44 -5.48
C SER A 32 12.52 -10.65 -5.55
N SER A 33 12.58 -9.49 -6.21
CA SER A 33 13.83 -8.72 -6.36
C SER A 33 14.25 -7.95 -5.09
N GLY A 34 13.44 -7.98 -4.04
CA GLY A 34 13.72 -7.29 -2.76
C GLY A 34 13.41 -5.79 -2.76
N VAL A 35 12.78 -5.29 -3.82
CA VAL A 35 12.24 -3.93 -3.92
C VAL A 35 11.18 -3.66 -2.83
N LEU A 36 10.36 -4.67 -2.55
CA LEU A 36 9.57 -4.78 -1.33
C LEU A 36 10.22 -5.84 -0.42
N SER A 37 10.36 -5.51 0.85
CA SER A 37 10.78 -6.48 1.87
C SER A 37 9.67 -7.50 2.16
N ARG A 38 10.02 -8.61 2.81
CA ARG A 38 9.02 -9.63 3.21
C ARG A 38 7.95 -9.08 4.14
N VAL A 39 8.32 -8.24 5.10
CA VAL A 39 7.38 -7.64 6.08
C VAL A 39 6.45 -6.65 5.39
N GLN A 40 6.99 -5.84 4.47
CA GLN A 40 6.17 -4.96 3.64
C GLN A 40 5.19 -5.76 2.77
N LEU A 41 5.65 -6.85 2.13
CA LEU A 41 4.79 -7.72 1.32
C LEU A 41 3.69 -8.37 2.15
N GLU A 42 3.98 -8.79 3.38
CA GLU A 42 2.99 -9.33 4.30
C GLU A 42 1.89 -8.32 4.61
N ALA A 43 2.25 -7.09 5.02
CA ALA A 43 1.28 -6.02 5.26
C ALA A 43 0.45 -5.69 4.01
N VAL A 44 1.09 -5.63 2.84
CA VAL A 44 0.44 -5.39 1.55
C VAL A 44 -0.58 -6.48 1.22
N VAL A 45 -0.21 -7.75 1.38
CA VAL A 45 -1.09 -8.89 1.09
C VAL A 45 -2.30 -8.89 2.02
N TYR A 46 -2.12 -8.62 3.31
CA TYR A 46 -3.26 -8.51 4.24
C TYR A 46 -4.20 -7.35 3.88
N ALA A 47 -3.65 -6.20 3.52
CA ALA A 47 -4.44 -5.05 3.08
C ALA A 47 -5.27 -5.38 1.83
N LEU A 48 -4.65 -6.01 0.84
CA LEU A 48 -5.30 -6.39 -0.41
C LEU A 48 -6.35 -7.49 -0.22
N GLN A 49 -6.10 -8.43 0.68
CA GLN A 49 -7.08 -9.44 1.08
C GLN A 49 -8.33 -8.79 1.69
N GLN A 50 -8.18 -7.78 2.56
CA GLN A 50 -9.35 -7.04 3.07
C GLN A 50 -10.01 -6.21 1.97
N HIS A 51 -9.22 -5.54 1.13
CA HIS A 51 -9.76 -4.80 -0.02
C HIS A 51 -10.49 -5.70 -1.03
N SER A 52 -10.42 -7.04 -0.95
CA SER A 52 -11.26 -7.93 -1.78
C SER A 52 -12.70 -8.02 -1.28
N LYS A 53 -12.96 -7.68 -0.01
CA LYS A 53 -14.26 -7.80 0.66
C LYS A 53 -15.08 -6.52 0.58
N MET A 54 -16.40 -6.69 0.69
CA MET A 54 -17.38 -5.61 0.78
C MET A 54 -18.11 -5.69 2.13
N LEU A 55 -18.32 -4.54 2.76
CA LEU A 55 -19.18 -4.38 3.92
C LEU A 55 -20.65 -4.48 3.51
N PRO A 56 -21.58 -4.78 4.44
CA PRO A 56 -23.02 -4.81 4.16
C PRO A 56 -23.56 -3.49 3.59
N SER A 57 -22.91 -2.37 3.88
CA SER A 57 -23.22 -1.04 3.33
C SER A 57 -22.86 -0.88 1.85
N GLY A 58 -22.24 -1.88 1.22
CA GLY A 58 -21.71 -1.77 -0.15
C GLY A 58 -20.38 -1.00 -0.23
N MET A 59 -19.79 -0.60 0.89
CA MET A 59 -18.45 -0.02 0.94
C MET A 59 -17.37 -1.10 0.96
N ARG A 60 -16.20 -0.82 0.39
CA ARG A 60 -15.05 -1.74 0.47
C ARG A 60 -14.45 -1.70 1.87
N VAL A 61 -14.01 -2.85 2.37
CA VAL A 61 -13.29 -2.91 3.66
C VAL A 61 -11.96 -2.17 3.53
N GLY A 62 -11.66 -1.29 4.49
CA GLY A 62 -10.37 -0.60 4.59
C GLY A 62 -9.33 -1.40 5.37
N PHE A 63 -8.09 -0.91 5.37
CA PHE A 63 -7.00 -1.50 6.13
C PHE A 63 -6.17 -0.39 6.79
N PHE A 64 -5.72 -0.63 8.02
CA PHE A 64 -4.87 0.30 8.76
C PHE A 64 -3.49 -0.32 8.96
N ILE A 65 -2.46 0.35 8.45
CA ILE A 65 -1.05 -0.06 8.64
C ILE A 65 -0.49 0.71 9.83
N GLY A 66 -0.34 0.01 10.95
CA GLY A 66 0.13 0.55 12.22
C GLY A 66 1.63 0.35 12.49
N ASP A 67 2.41 -0.02 11.48
CA ASP A 67 3.82 -0.39 11.66
C ASP A 67 4.68 0.77 12.17
N GLY A 68 5.76 0.41 12.87
CA GLY A 68 6.75 1.35 13.40
C GLY A 68 7.33 2.29 12.32
N THR A 69 7.91 3.40 12.76
CA THR A 69 8.73 4.24 11.87
C THR A 69 9.87 3.41 11.28
N GLY A 70 10.25 3.70 10.02
CA GLY A 70 11.40 3.06 9.37
C GLY A 70 11.14 1.71 8.68
N VAL A 71 9.94 1.12 8.85
CA VAL A 71 9.50 -0.08 8.10
C VAL A 71 9.29 0.18 6.60
N GLY A 72 9.14 1.44 6.20
CA GLY A 72 8.97 1.81 4.78
C GLY A 72 7.51 1.75 4.29
N LYS A 73 6.56 2.16 5.14
CA LYS A 73 5.11 2.24 4.85
C LYS A 73 4.76 2.95 3.54
N GLY A 74 5.57 3.89 3.08
CA GLY A 74 5.36 4.54 1.79
C GLY A 74 5.42 3.54 0.62
N ARG A 75 6.34 2.57 0.65
CA ARG A 75 6.40 1.51 -0.37
C ARG A 75 5.25 0.51 -0.24
N GLU A 76 4.77 0.24 0.97
CA GLU A 76 3.57 -0.59 1.18
C GLU A 76 2.33 0.06 0.57
N LEU A 77 2.09 1.34 0.87
CA LEU A 77 0.99 2.11 0.29
C LEU A 77 1.11 2.19 -1.24
N ALA A 78 2.31 2.41 -1.77
CA ALA A 78 2.57 2.41 -3.21
C ALA A 78 2.22 1.05 -3.85
N ALA A 79 2.62 -0.06 -3.24
CA ALA A 79 2.30 -1.41 -3.70
C ALA A 79 0.80 -1.71 -3.64
N ILE A 80 0.11 -1.28 -2.58
CA ILE A 80 -1.35 -1.42 -2.44
C ILE A 80 -2.06 -0.65 -3.55
N VAL A 81 -1.67 0.60 -3.82
CA VAL A 81 -2.24 1.41 -4.89
C VAL A 81 -1.99 0.73 -6.25
N TRP A 82 -0.79 0.24 -6.49
CA TRP A 82 -0.43 -0.38 -7.76
C TRP A 82 -1.14 -1.70 -8.02
N GLU A 83 -1.22 -2.61 -7.03
CA GLU A 83 -2.01 -3.83 -7.17
C GLU A 83 -3.48 -3.50 -7.46
N ASN A 84 -4.09 -2.56 -6.71
CA ASN A 84 -5.48 -2.15 -6.96
C ASN A 84 -5.65 -1.60 -8.38
N TYR A 85 -4.68 -0.84 -8.87
CA TYR A 85 -4.67 -0.32 -10.23
C TYR A 85 -4.62 -1.45 -11.28
N LEU A 86 -3.75 -2.44 -11.10
CA LEU A 86 -3.67 -3.64 -11.95
C LEU A 86 -4.95 -4.48 -11.90
N ARG A 87 -5.66 -4.48 -10.78
CA ARG A 87 -6.98 -5.10 -10.58
C ARG A 87 -8.16 -4.26 -11.11
N GLY A 88 -7.89 -3.21 -11.89
CA GLY A 88 -8.90 -2.37 -12.52
C GLY A 88 -9.47 -1.24 -11.66
N ARG A 89 -9.00 -1.09 -10.41
CA ARG A 89 -9.41 0.00 -9.50
C ARG A 89 -8.49 1.20 -9.73
N ARG A 90 -8.79 1.96 -10.78
CA ARG A 90 -7.89 2.98 -11.35
C ARG A 90 -7.97 4.36 -10.68
N ARG A 91 -8.77 4.50 -9.62
CA ARG A 91 -8.97 5.77 -8.90
C ARG A 91 -8.40 5.62 -7.49
N ALA A 92 -7.33 6.34 -7.20
CA ALA A 92 -6.71 6.42 -5.89
C ALA A 92 -6.38 7.88 -5.59
N VAL A 93 -6.52 8.27 -4.32
CA VAL A 93 -6.10 9.57 -3.82
C VAL A 93 -5.10 9.33 -2.70
N TRP A 94 -3.93 9.96 -2.80
CA TRP A 94 -2.89 9.90 -1.80
C TRP A 94 -2.85 11.22 -1.04
N PHE A 95 -3.08 11.17 0.27
CA PHE A 95 -2.99 12.33 1.15
C PHE A 95 -1.70 12.26 1.98
N THR A 96 -0.97 13.37 2.05
CA THR A 96 0.20 13.55 2.91
C THR A 96 0.05 14.80 3.76
N CYS A 97 0.71 14.87 4.91
CA CYS A 97 0.63 16.04 5.79
C CYS A 97 1.57 17.18 5.37
N ASN A 98 2.56 16.92 4.50
CA ASN A 98 3.48 17.93 3.99
C ASN A 98 3.96 17.59 2.57
N THR A 99 4.69 18.54 1.97
CA THR A 99 5.22 18.46 0.60
C THR A 99 6.36 17.45 0.47
N ASP A 100 7.20 17.30 1.49
CA ASP A 100 8.33 16.36 1.46
C ASP A 100 7.84 14.92 1.37
N LEU A 101 6.82 14.58 2.14
CA LEU A 101 6.14 13.28 2.06
C LEU A 101 5.44 13.06 0.72
N ALA A 102 4.99 14.13 0.06
CA ALA A 102 4.46 14.00 -1.30
C ALA A 102 5.57 13.68 -2.32
N VAL A 103 6.79 14.17 -2.11
CA VAL A 103 7.96 13.79 -2.92
C VAL A 103 8.35 12.33 -2.63
N ASP A 104 8.36 11.93 -1.36
CA ASP A 104 8.62 10.55 -0.95
C ASP A 104 7.60 9.57 -1.55
N ALA A 105 6.30 9.89 -1.52
CA ALA A 105 5.27 9.05 -2.13
C ALA A 105 5.50 8.82 -3.63
N ARG A 106 5.94 9.85 -4.37
CA ARG A 106 6.29 9.73 -5.80
C ARG A 106 7.54 8.88 -5.99
N ARG A 107 8.55 9.04 -5.13
CA ARG A 107 9.76 8.21 -5.14
C ARG A 107 9.39 6.76 -4.90
N ASP A 108 8.56 6.46 -3.90
CA ASP A 108 8.21 5.10 -3.52
C ASP A 108 7.46 4.36 -4.64
N LEU A 109 6.53 5.03 -5.34
CA LEU A 109 5.89 4.47 -6.54
C LEU A 109 6.89 4.17 -7.66
N ARG A 110 7.83 5.08 -7.92
CA ARG A 110 8.87 4.88 -8.93
C ARG A 110 9.83 3.76 -8.55
N ASP A 111 10.25 3.71 -7.30
CA ASP A 111 11.19 2.70 -6.78
C ASP A 111 10.62 1.29 -6.90
N ILE A 112 9.29 1.13 -6.77
CA ILE A 112 8.63 -0.16 -7.01
C ILE A 112 8.33 -0.44 -8.49
N GLY A 113 8.58 0.53 -9.37
CA GLY A 113 8.32 0.44 -10.80
C GLY A 113 6.83 0.56 -11.18
N ALA A 114 6.03 1.20 -10.33
CA ALA A 114 4.62 1.43 -10.62
C ALA A 114 4.45 2.47 -11.74
N ASP A 115 4.04 2.02 -12.92
CA ASP A 115 3.69 2.89 -14.05
C ASP A 115 2.24 3.38 -13.93
N ILE A 116 2.04 4.39 -13.07
CA ILE A 116 0.74 5.01 -12.81
C ILE A 116 0.85 6.51 -13.04
N LYS A 117 -0.08 7.07 -13.80
CA LYS A 117 -0.16 8.52 -14.03
C LYS A 117 -0.44 9.24 -12.70
N LEU A 118 0.50 10.07 -12.27
CA LEU A 118 0.39 10.89 -11.06
C LEU A 118 -0.09 12.29 -11.40
N LEU A 119 -1.03 12.79 -10.61
CA LEU A 119 -1.60 14.13 -10.76
C LEU A 119 -1.61 14.82 -9.39
N SER A 120 -1.26 16.11 -9.36
CA SER A 120 -1.38 16.91 -8.14
C SER A 120 -2.78 17.50 -8.05
N LEU A 121 -3.53 17.20 -6.98
CA LEU A 121 -4.86 17.77 -6.78
C LEU A 121 -4.84 19.31 -6.70
N THR A 122 -3.76 19.89 -6.16
CA THR A 122 -3.57 21.35 -6.09
C THR A 122 -3.40 22.01 -7.45
N SER A 123 -3.04 21.24 -8.48
CA SER A 123 -2.90 21.72 -9.87
C SER A 123 -4.16 21.47 -10.71
N MET A 124 -5.16 20.77 -10.17
CA MET A 124 -6.42 20.56 -10.86
C MET A 124 -7.33 21.76 -10.65
N GLY A 125 -8.00 22.20 -11.71
CA GLY A 125 -9.11 23.14 -11.58
C GLY A 125 -10.25 22.51 -10.78
N TYR A 126 -10.94 23.31 -9.99
CA TYR A 126 -12.18 22.88 -9.34
C TYR A 126 -13.28 22.76 -10.39
N ALA A 127 -13.92 21.59 -10.47
CA ALA A 127 -15.20 21.47 -11.14
C ALA A 127 -16.30 22.03 -10.22
N PRO A 128 -17.39 22.60 -10.77
CA PRO A 128 -18.56 22.92 -9.97
C PRO A 128 -19.06 21.67 -9.22
N ILE A 129 -19.50 21.87 -7.98
CA ILE A 129 -20.16 20.83 -7.19
C ILE A 129 -21.60 20.78 -7.71
N GLU A 130 -21.96 19.71 -8.41
CA GLU A 130 -23.35 19.39 -8.78
C GLU A 130 -24.12 18.84 -7.57
#